data_AF-A0A9X8N5H0-F1
#
_entry.id   AF-A0A9X8N5H0-F1
#
_cell.length_a   1.000
_cell.length_b   1.000
_cell.length_c   1.000
_cell.angle_alpha   90.00
_cell.angle_beta   90.00
_cell.angle_gamma   90.00
#
_symmetry.space_group_name_H-M   'P 1'
#
loop_
_entity.id
_entity.type
_entity.pdbx_description
1 polymer ?
#
loop_
_entity_poly.entity_id
_entity_poly.type
_entity_poly.pdbx_seq_one_letter_code
_entity_poly.pdbx_strand_id
1 'polypeptide(L)'
;MSSSLRPPAPRPCDSCPYRRDVPSGIWAYEEYEKLRRYDASTPDQPTALFQCHQTDGDSVARRICAGWAGCHDAAHLLALRIALLDGQIDASTHQAVAKYVTPVPLFSSGDEAAAHGQTDIDQPTDEACQLIDKISKARGGLRAG
;
A
#
# COMPACT_ATOMS: atom_id res chain seq x y z
N MET A 1 -6.13 14.98 -19.52
CA MET A 1 -5.00 14.04 -19.43
C MET A 1 -4.83 13.67 -17.97
N SER A 2 -5.04 12.41 -17.61
CA SER A 2 -4.84 11.98 -16.21
C SER A 2 -3.34 12.07 -15.90
N SER A 3 -2.98 12.73 -14.80
CA SER A 3 -1.59 12.79 -14.36
C SER A 3 -1.09 11.38 -14.05
N SER A 4 0.14 11.09 -14.48
CA SER A 4 0.88 9.88 -14.05
C SER A 4 0.86 9.78 -12.52
N LEU A 5 0.69 8.56 -12.01
CA LEU A 5 0.78 8.28 -10.59
C LEU A 5 2.18 8.65 -10.08
N ARG A 6 2.27 9.28 -8.90
CA ARG A 6 3.56 9.69 -8.33
C ARG A 6 4.33 8.51 -7.72
N PRO A 7 5.66 8.63 -7.58
CA PRO A 7 6.47 7.63 -6.89
C PRO A 7 6.09 7.48 -5.40
N PRO A 8 6.49 6.36 -4.77
CA PRO A 8 6.26 6.14 -3.35
C PRO A 8 6.73 7.30 -2.47
N ALA A 9 6.07 7.52 -1.34
CA ALA A 9 6.57 8.45 -0.34
C ALA A 9 7.91 7.92 0.26
N PRO A 10 8.80 8.81 0.75
CA PRO A 10 10.07 8.38 1.35
C PRO A 10 9.92 7.39 2.51
N ARG A 11 8.79 7.43 3.21
CA ARG A 11 8.45 6.52 4.32
C ARG A 11 7.02 6.00 4.14
N PRO A 12 6.75 4.71 4.42
CA PRO A 12 5.39 4.20 4.52
C PRO A 12 4.59 4.94 5.60
N CYS A 13 3.28 5.12 5.39
CA CYS A 13 2.43 5.83 6.33
C CYS A 13 2.35 5.13 7.71
N ASP A 14 1.88 5.86 8.72
CA ASP A 14 1.82 5.39 10.12
C ASP A 14 0.87 4.21 10.36
N SER A 15 -0.07 3.98 9.44
CA SER A 15 -1.00 2.86 9.47
C SER A 15 -0.76 1.85 8.36
N CYS A 16 0.45 1.86 7.76
CA CYS A 16 0.75 0.98 6.65
C CYS A 16 0.70 -0.49 7.08
N PRO A 17 -0.08 -1.35 6.40
CA PRO A 17 -0.22 -2.75 6.82
C PRO A 17 1.05 -3.59 6.60
N TYR A 18 2.02 -3.09 5.82
CA TYR A 18 3.30 -3.77 5.60
C TYR A 18 4.33 -3.50 6.71
N ARG A 19 4.10 -2.54 7.61
CA ARG A 19 5.04 -2.17 8.66
C ARG A 19 4.96 -3.14 9.83
N ARG A 20 6.14 -3.60 10.32
CA ARG A 20 6.22 -4.48 11.50
C ARG A 20 5.96 -3.77 12.82
N ASP A 21 6.08 -2.45 12.84
CA ASP A 21 5.86 -1.59 14.01
C ASP A 21 4.45 -0.97 14.04
N VAL A 22 3.51 -1.52 13.27
CA VAL A 22 2.11 -1.08 13.24
C VAL A 22 1.24 -2.19 13.84
N PRO A 23 0.29 -1.88 14.74
CA PRO A 23 -0.56 -2.90 15.32
C PRO A 23 -1.48 -3.54 14.27
N SER A 24 -1.87 -4.78 14.54
CA SER A 24 -2.90 -5.55 13.85
C SER A 24 -4.29 -4.90 14.00
N GLY A 25 -5.25 -5.35 13.20
CA GLY A 25 -6.67 -4.99 13.36
C GLY A 25 -7.06 -3.57 12.91
N ILE A 26 -6.17 -2.82 12.24
CA ILE A 26 -6.47 -1.45 11.79
C ILE A 26 -7.40 -1.43 10.56
N TRP A 27 -7.19 -2.35 9.62
CA TRP A 27 -7.94 -2.39 8.36
C TRP A 27 -8.98 -3.52 8.37
N ALA A 28 -9.99 -3.41 7.50
CA ALA A 28 -10.93 -4.50 7.29
C ALA A 28 -10.23 -5.75 6.74
N TYR A 29 -10.81 -6.93 7.02
CA TYR A 29 -10.23 -8.22 6.68
C TYR A 29 -9.86 -8.31 5.19
N GLU A 30 -10.77 -7.82 4.34
CA GLU A 30 -10.64 -7.86 2.89
C GLU A 30 -9.54 -6.93 2.36
N GLU A 31 -9.13 -5.91 3.12
CA GLU A 31 -7.99 -5.05 2.77
C GLU A 31 -6.66 -5.81 2.95
N TYR A 32 -6.55 -6.64 3.98
CA TYR A 32 -5.40 -7.51 4.19
C TYR A 32 -5.32 -8.63 3.14
N GLU A 33 -6.46 -9.21 2.76
CA GLU A 33 -6.52 -10.22 1.68
C GLU A 33 -6.04 -9.69 0.32
N LYS A 34 -6.06 -8.37 0.09
CA LYS A 34 -5.47 -7.80 -1.13
C LYS A 34 -3.96 -7.96 -1.17
N LEU A 35 -3.30 -8.00 -0.02
CA LEU A 35 -1.83 -8.00 0.06
C LEU A 35 -1.26 -9.34 -0.41
N ARG A 36 -1.85 -10.45 0.05
CA ARG A 36 -1.47 -11.83 -0.32
C ARG A 36 -1.42 -12.05 -1.83
N ARG A 37 -2.34 -11.42 -2.56
CA ARG A 37 -2.45 -11.59 -4.01
C ARG A 37 -1.24 -11.10 -4.79
N TYR A 38 -0.44 -10.19 -4.24
CA TYR A 38 0.78 -9.71 -4.90
C TYR A 38 1.97 -10.67 -4.74
N ASP A 39 1.92 -11.61 -3.80
CA ASP A 39 2.93 -12.68 -3.66
C ASP A 39 2.70 -13.84 -4.65
N ALA A 40 1.55 -13.87 -5.32
CA ALA A 40 1.16 -14.95 -6.20
C ALA A 40 2.07 -15.04 -7.44
N SER A 41 1.95 -16.16 -8.17
CA SER A 41 2.62 -16.30 -9.47
C SER A 41 2.11 -15.25 -10.45
N THR A 42 2.93 -14.79 -11.41
CA THR A 42 2.55 -13.73 -12.35
C THR A 42 1.14 -13.88 -12.98
N PRO A 43 0.68 -15.04 -13.47
CA PRO A 43 -0.67 -15.17 -14.02
C PRO A 43 -1.81 -14.95 -13.01
N ASP A 44 -1.54 -15.13 -11.71
CA ASP A 44 -2.52 -15.00 -10.63
C ASP A 44 -2.43 -13.64 -9.90
N GLN A 45 -1.42 -12.83 -10.23
CA GLN A 45 -1.24 -11.51 -9.62
C GLN A 45 -2.29 -10.50 -10.10
N PRO A 46 -2.68 -9.54 -9.25
CA PRO A 46 -3.48 -8.40 -9.66
C PRO A 46 -2.79 -7.55 -10.73
N THR A 47 -3.59 -6.98 -11.65
CA THR A 47 -3.11 -6.02 -12.65
C THR A 47 -3.12 -4.58 -12.14
N ALA A 48 -3.90 -4.28 -11.11
CA ALA A 48 -4.02 -2.94 -10.54
C ALA A 48 -2.83 -2.61 -9.62
N LEU A 49 -2.38 -1.34 -9.65
CA LEU A 49 -1.37 -0.84 -8.70
C LEU A 49 -1.94 -0.72 -7.28
N PHE A 50 -1.06 -0.89 -6.28
CA PHE A 50 -1.40 -0.58 -4.88
C PHE A 50 -1.05 0.87 -4.55
N GLN A 51 -2.08 1.70 -4.35
CA GLN A 51 -1.93 3.14 -4.09
C GLN A 51 -1.91 3.47 -2.59
N CYS A 52 -1.31 4.60 -2.23
CA CYS A 52 -1.32 5.09 -0.86
C CYS A 52 -2.72 5.58 -0.46
N HIS A 53 -3.26 5.07 0.65
CA HIS A 53 -4.60 5.44 1.14
C HIS A 53 -4.71 6.87 1.70
N GLN A 54 -3.57 7.54 1.95
CA GLN A 54 -3.52 8.90 2.53
C GLN A 54 -3.81 9.99 1.49
N THR A 55 -3.89 9.62 0.22
CA THR A 55 -4.19 10.53 -0.89
C THR A 55 -5.46 10.04 -1.56
N ASP A 56 -6.37 10.95 -1.89
CA ASP A 56 -7.55 10.61 -2.71
C ASP A 56 -7.11 9.99 -4.04
N GLY A 57 -7.86 8.99 -4.52
CA GLY A 57 -7.57 8.25 -5.75
C GLY A 57 -7.65 9.11 -7.02
N ASP A 58 -8.40 10.22 -6.96
CA ASP A 58 -8.53 11.20 -8.05
C ASP A 58 -7.61 12.42 -7.83
N SER A 59 -6.90 12.49 -6.70
CA SER A 59 -5.97 13.58 -6.41
C SER A 59 -4.77 13.56 -7.35
N VAL A 60 -4.33 14.73 -7.81
CA VAL A 60 -3.02 14.89 -8.49
C VAL A 60 -1.83 14.48 -7.61
N ALA A 61 -2.03 14.34 -6.30
CA ALA A 61 -1.02 13.91 -5.34
C ALA A 61 -0.98 12.39 -5.12
N ARG A 62 -1.90 11.63 -5.75
CA ARG A 62 -1.96 10.17 -5.66
C ARG A 62 -0.64 9.52 -6.04
N ARG A 63 -0.29 8.46 -5.32
CA ARG A 63 1.04 7.84 -5.40
C ARG A 63 1.00 6.35 -5.12
N ILE A 64 2.05 5.67 -5.55
CA ILE A 64 2.31 4.27 -5.20
C ILE A 64 2.47 4.13 -3.68
N CYS A 65 1.94 3.05 -3.11
CA CYS A 65 2.13 2.72 -1.71
C CYS A 65 3.60 2.36 -1.43
N ALA A 66 4.23 3.06 -0.47
CA ALA A 66 5.60 2.83 -0.05
C ALA A 66 5.82 1.48 0.64
N GLY A 67 4.84 0.99 1.42
CA GLY A 67 4.93 -0.35 2.01
C GLY A 67 4.90 -1.45 0.95
N TRP A 68 4.03 -1.31 -0.04
CA TRP A 68 3.96 -2.24 -1.17
C TRP A 68 5.25 -2.21 -2.01
N ALA A 69 5.73 -1.01 -2.35
CA ALA A 69 6.98 -0.85 -3.10
C ALA A 69 8.22 -1.39 -2.37
N GLY A 70 8.24 -1.37 -1.03
CA GLY A 70 9.37 -1.86 -0.24
C GLY A 70 9.28 -3.32 0.20
N CYS A 71 8.10 -3.94 0.09
CA CYS A 71 7.89 -5.34 0.47
C CYS A 71 8.10 -6.29 -0.72
N HIS A 72 7.74 -5.87 -1.92
CA HIS A 72 7.74 -6.72 -3.11
C HIS A 72 8.93 -6.43 -4.03
N ASP A 73 9.42 -7.47 -4.71
CA ASP A 73 10.38 -7.28 -5.81
C ASP A 73 9.67 -6.69 -7.03
N ALA A 74 10.04 -5.45 -7.36
CA ALA A 74 9.50 -4.70 -8.50
C ALA A 74 9.60 -5.46 -9.83
N ALA A 75 10.64 -6.29 -10.04
CA ALA A 75 10.79 -7.06 -11.27
C ALA A 75 9.71 -8.14 -11.44
N HIS A 76 9.16 -8.64 -10.33
CA HIS A 76 8.15 -9.69 -10.31
C HIS A 76 6.71 -9.17 -10.28
N LEU A 77 6.49 -7.88 -10.05
CA LEU A 77 5.15 -7.27 -9.99
C LEU A 77 4.53 -7.10 -11.38
N LEU A 78 3.46 -7.85 -11.66
CA LEU A 78 2.67 -7.71 -12.89
C LEU A 78 2.04 -6.30 -13.01
N ALA A 79 1.42 -5.82 -11.93
CA ALA A 79 0.79 -4.50 -11.91
C ALA A 79 1.75 -3.36 -12.30
N LEU A 80 3.01 -3.43 -11.88
CA LEU A 80 4.01 -2.41 -12.20
C LEU A 80 4.37 -2.42 -13.70
N ARG A 81 4.52 -3.61 -14.29
CA ARG A 81 4.79 -3.79 -15.72
C ARG A 81 3.63 -3.29 -16.58
N ILE A 82 2.40 -3.65 -16.23
CA ILE A 82 1.19 -3.20 -16.94
C ILE A 82 1.05 -1.68 -16.82
N ALA A 83 1.19 -1.11 -15.62
CA ALA A 83 1.04 0.33 -15.41
C ALA A 83 2.02 1.17 -16.22
N LEU A 84 3.25 0.69 -16.43
CA LEU A 84 4.23 1.35 -17.28
C LEU A 84 3.82 1.30 -18.76
N LEU A 85 3.36 0.13 -19.24
CA LEU A 85 2.89 -0.06 -20.62
C LEU A 85 1.63 0.78 -20.91
N ASP A 86 0.71 0.85 -19.96
CA ASP A 86 -0.54 1.62 -20.07
C ASP A 86 -0.34 3.14 -19.86
N GLY A 87 0.88 3.58 -19.53
CA GLY A 87 1.19 4.99 -19.27
C GLY A 87 0.56 5.53 -17.98
N GLN A 88 0.12 4.66 -17.06
CA GLN A 88 -0.35 5.06 -15.73
C GLN A 88 0.80 5.56 -14.84
N ILE A 89 2.01 5.04 -15.09
CA ILE A 89 3.27 5.50 -14.50
C ILE A 89 4.29 5.77 -15.60
N ASP A 90 5.22 6.68 -15.34
CA ASP A 90 6.36 6.93 -16.21
C ASP A 90 7.58 6.08 -15.80
N ALA A 91 8.61 6.11 -16.66
CA ALA A 91 9.87 5.39 -16.40
C ALA A 91 10.56 5.84 -15.11
N SER A 92 10.40 7.11 -14.73
CA SER A 92 10.99 7.66 -13.51
C SER A 92 10.34 7.06 -12.25
N THR A 93 9.00 6.95 -12.25
CA THR A 93 8.23 6.32 -11.18
C THR A 93 8.52 4.82 -11.09
N HIS A 94 8.59 4.13 -12.23
CA HIS A 94 8.98 2.72 -12.26
C HIS A 94 10.38 2.50 -11.63
N GLN A 95 11.36 3.33 -12.00
CA GLN A 95 12.70 3.26 -11.43
C GLN A 95 12.71 3.57 -9.92
N ALA A 96 11.89 4.51 -9.48
CA ALA A 96 11.77 4.85 -8.06
C ALA A 96 11.22 3.69 -7.22
N VAL A 97 10.26 2.91 -7.76
CA VAL A 97 9.77 1.68 -7.10
C VAL A 97 10.86 0.62 -7.06
N ALA A 98 11.53 0.36 -8.19
CA ALA A 98 12.57 -0.67 -8.28
C ALA A 98 13.78 -0.41 -7.36
N LYS A 99 14.03 0.85 -7.00
CA LYS A 99 15.13 1.25 -6.10
C LYS A 99 14.64 1.60 -4.69
N TYR A 100 13.36 1.38 -4.39
CA TYR A 100 12.79 1.82 -3.14
C TYR A 100 13.40 1.03 -1.97
N VAL A 101 13.91 1.77 -0.97
CA VAL A 101 14.38 1.20 0.28
C VAL A 101 13.61 1.86 1.41
N THR A 102 12.92 1.05 2.19
CA THR A 102 12.14 1.50 3.33
C THR A 102 13.05 1.94 4.49
N PRO A 103 12.77 3.08 5.14
CA PRO A 103 13.46 3.48 6.37
C PRO A 103 12.88 2.81 7.63
N VAL A 104 11.86 1.96 7.46
CA VAL A 104 11.23 1.19 8.55
C VAL A 104 11.21 -0.29 8.22
N PRO A 105 11.28 -1.16 9.24
CA PRO A 105 11.13 -2.60 9.02
C PRO A 105 9.75 -2.93 8.43
N LEU A 106 9.74 -3.58 7.28
CA LEU A 106 8.55 -4.17 6.67
C LEU A 106 8.52 -5.68 6.90
N PHE A 107 7.34 -6.29 6.75
CA PHE A 107 7.19 -7.72 6.56
C PHE A 107 7.83 -8.15 5.23
N SER A 108 8.21 -9.42 5.13
CA SER A 108 8.92 -9.94 3.96
C SER A 108 8.00 -10.29 2.78
N SER A 109 6.70 -10.37 3.02
CA SER A 109 5.67 -10.66 2.02
C SER A 109 4.33 -9.99 2.34
N GLY A 110 3.44 -9.95 1.35
CA GLY A 110 2.03 -9.61 1.57
C GLY A 110 1.31 -10.60 2.48
N ASP A 111 1.70 -11.87 2.44
CA ASP A 111 1.19 -12.96 3.26
C ASP A 111 1.47 -12.76 4.75
N GLU A 112 2.71 -12.43 5.11
CA GLU A 112 3.10 -12.12 6.49
C GLU A 112 2.39 -10.85 6.98
N ALA A 113 2.34 -9.81 6.14
CA ALA A 113 1.66 -8.56 6.47
C ALA A 113 0.16 -8.78 6.73
N ALA A 114 -0.49 -9.61 5.90
CA ALA A 114 -1.90 -9.95 6.05
C ALA A 114 -2.15 -10.80 7.30
N ALA A 115 -1.31 -11.81 7.55
CA ALA A 115 -1.43 -12.68 8.72
C ALA A 115 -1.30 -11.89 10.03
N HIS A 116 -0.29 -11.01 10.13
CA HIS A 116 -0.17 -10.10 11.26
C HIS A 116 -1.40 -9.21 11.39
N GLY A 117 -1.77 -8.52 10.31
CA GLY A 117 -2.87 -7.58 10.28
C GLY A 117 -4.22 -8.15 10.72
N GLN A 118 -4.48 -9.42 10.44
CA GLN A 118 -5.76 -10.08 10.73
C GLN A 118 -5.86 -10.62 12.17
N THR A 119 -4.78 -10.65 12.95
CA THR A 119 -4.74 -11.32 14.27
C THR A 119 -5.77 -10.77 15.26
N ASP A 120 -5.86 -9.44 15.38
CA ASP A 120 -6.68 -8.77 16.40
C ASP A 120 -7.84 -7.99 15.78
N ILE A 121 -8.36 -8.44 14.64
CA ILE A 121 -9.37 -7.68 13.89
C ILE A 121 -10.72 -7.57 14.64
N ASP A 122 -11.09 -8.61 15.39
CA ASP A 122 -12.32 -8.64 16.18
C ASP A 122 -12.17 -7.92 17.53
N GLN A 123 -10.93 -7.79 18.02
CA GLN A 123 -10.61 -7.18 19.32
C GLN A 123 -9.31 -6.34 19.20
N PRO A 124 -9.35 -5.21 18.47
CA PRO A 124 -8.17 -4.38 18.25
C PRO A 124 -7.67 -3.77 19.56
N THR A 125 -6.36 -3.54 19.64
CA THR A 125 -5.74 -2.86 20.78
C THR A 125 -6.14 -1.39 20.85
N ASP A 126 -5.95 -0.76 22.02
CA ASP A 126 -6.20 0.68 22.19
C ASP A 126 -5.39 1.53 21.18
N GLU A 127 -4.15 1.13 20.88
CA GLU A 127 -3.31 1.79 19.89
C GLU A 127 -3.90 1.65 18.47
N ALA A 128 -4.38 0.47 18.09
CA ALA A 128 -5.06 0.25 16.81
C ALA A 128 -6.33 1.10 16.70
N CYS A 129 -7.15 1.14 17.75
CA CYS A 129 -8.35 2.00 17.82
C CYS A 129 -8.02 3.48 17.61
N GLN A 130 -6.95 3.99 18.24
CA GLN A 130 -6.50 5.37 18.04
C GLN A 130 -6.08 5.66 16.59
N LEU A 131 -5.38 4.72 15.95
CA LEU A 131 -5.01 4.84 14.54
C LEU A 131 -6.24 4.78 13.61
N ILE A 132 -7.19 3.89 13.87
CA ILE A 132 -8.46 3.81 13.15
C ILE A 132 -9.20 5.15 13.20
N ASP A 133 -9.30 5.77 14.38
CA ASP A 133 -9.94 7.08 14.56
C ASP A 133 -9.22 8.17 13.76
N LYS A 134 -7.89 8.19 13.79
CA LYS A 134 -7.07 9.14 13.04
C LYS A 134 -7.29 9.00 11.53
N ILE A 135 -7.31 7.78 11.01
CA ILE A 135 -7.55 7.49 9.59
C ILE A 135 -8.97 7.88 9.20
N SER A 136 -9.97 7.55 10.01
CA SER A 136 -11.38 7.83 9.75
C SER A 136 -11.63 9.34 9.64
N LYS A 137 -11.03 10.13 10.54
CA LYS A 137 -11.09 11.60 10.49
C LYS A 137 -10.42 12.16 9.23
N ALA A 138 -9.22 11.69 8.89
CA ALA A 138 -8.50 12.13 7.71
C ALA A 138 -9.28 11.84 6.41
N ARG A 139 -9.87 10.63 6.29
CA ARG A 139 -10.66 10.22 5.13
C ARG A 139 -11.99 10.96 5.02
N GLY A 140 -12.64 11.27 6.15
CA GLY A 140 -13.81 12.15 6.17
C GLY A 140 -13.48 13.53 5.61
N GLY A 141 -12.30 14.06 5.94
CA GLY A 141 -11.79 15.31 5.37
C GLY A 141 -11.49 15.23 3.87
N LEU A 142 -10.90 14.12 3.39
CA LEU A 142 -10.61 13.91 1.96
C LEU A 142 -11.89 13.86 1.09
N ARG A 143 -12.98 13.29 1.61
CA ARG A 143 -14.27 13.21 0.88
C ARG A 143 -15.07 14.51 0.88
N ALA A 144 -14.75 15.44 1.79
CA ALA A 144 -15.49 16.69 1.98
C ALA A 144 -14.87 17.89 1.25
N GLY A 145 -13.69 17.71 0.64
CA GLY A 145 -12.98 18.73 -0.14
C GLY A 145 -13.06 18.45 -1.64
#